data_AF-A0A9N9NG03-F1
#
_entry.id   AF-A0A9N9NG03-F1
#
_cell.length_a   1.000
_cell.length_b   1.000
_cell.length_c   1.000
_cell.angle_alpha   90.00
_cell.angle_beta   90.00
_cell.angle_gamma   90.00
#
_symmetry.space_group_name_H-M   'P 1'
#
loop_
_entity.id
_entity.type
_entity.pdbx_description
1 polymer ?
#
loop_
_entity_poly.entity_id
_entity_poly.type
_entity_poly.pdbx_seq_one_letter_code
_entity_poly.pdbx_strand_id
1 'polypeptide(L)' 'VVHQYTDNPKKASKIIDKHLREREFVVFDFTKPVDNPLAIRLGWDAPLALDE' A
#
# COMPACT_ATOMS: atom_id res chain seq x y z
N VAL A 1 -1.89 -9.64 4.93
CA VAL A 1 -2.35 -8.58 4.00
C VAL A 1 -1.16 -7.93 3.31
N VAL A 2 -0.39 -7.06 3.97
CA VAL A 2 0.73 -6.32 3.31
C VAL A 2 1.75 -7.23 2.58
N HIS A 3 2.13 -8.37 3.17
CA HIS A 3 3.07 -9.31 2.56
C HIS A 3 2.58 -9.94 1.23
N GLN A 4 1.30 -9.82 0.90
CA GLN A 4 0.74 -10.32 -0.35
C GLN A 4 0.94 -9.34 -1.48
N TYR A 5 1.32 -8.09 -1.20
CA TYR A 5 1.36 -7.00 -2.16
C TYR A 5 2.73 -6.33 -2.31
N THR A 6 3.76 -6.89 -1.66
CA THR A 6 5.13 -6.40 -1.77
C THR A 6 6.13 -7.48 -1.38
N ASP A 7 7.27 -7.49 -2.08
CA ASP A 7 8.42 -8.31 -1.73
C ASP A 7 9.16 -7.81 -0.47
N ASN A 8 8.90 -6.57 -0.04
CA ASN A 8 9.52 -5.97 1.15
C ASN A 8 8.47 -5.51 2.19
N PRO A 9 7.84 -6.45 2.91
CA PRO A 9 6.77 -6.14 3.86
C PRO A 9 7.25 -5.25 5.02
N LYS A 10 8.52 -5.32 5.43
CA LYS A 10 9.06 -4.45 6.48
C LYS A 10 9.13 -2.99 6.04
N LYS A 11 9.56 -2.73 4.80
CA LYS A 11 9.59 -1.37 4.24
C LYS A 11 8.17 -0.84 4.06
N ALA A 12 7.29 -1.63 3.45
CA ALA A 12 5.89 -1.24 3.26
C ALA A 12 5.18 -0.92 4.58
N SER A 13 5.38 -1.72 5.63
CA SER A 13 4.80 -1.43 6.96
C SER A 13 5.22 -0.08 7.52
N LYS A 14 6.48 0.36 7.30
CA LYS A 14 6.93 1.69 7.75
C LYS A 14 6.24 2.83 6.99
N ILE A 15 6.08 2.67 5.68
CA ILE A 15 5.39 3.65 4.81
C ILE A 15 3.92 3.75 5.21
N ILE A 16 3.24 2.61 5.35
CA ILE A 16 1.84 2.55 5.81
C ILE A 16 1.69 3.20 7.18
N ASP A 17 2.58 2.91 8.13
CA ASP A 17 2.54 3.50 9.49
C ASP A 17 2.69 5.04 9.46
N LYS A 18 3.55 5.57 8.58
CA LYS A 18 3.70 7.03 8.37
C LYS A 18 2.38 7.66 7.92
N HIS A 19 1.77 7.13 6.86
CA HIS A 19 0.50 7.63 6.33
C HIS A 19 -0.64 7.56 7.35
N LEU A 20 -0.74 6.46 8.10
CA LEU A 20 -1.75 6.32 9.15
C LEU A 20 -1.58 7.34 10.29
N ARG A 21 -0.34 7.68 10.67
CA ARG A 21 -0.07 8.75 11.66
C ARG A 21 -0.47 10.13 11.14
N GLU A 22 -0.33 10.35 9.84
CA GLU A 22 -0.78 11.56 9.13
C GLU A 22 -2.30 11.59 8.91
N ARG A 23 -3.03 10.59 9.44
CA ARG A 23 -4.49 10.40 9.31
C ARG A 23 -4.96 10.15 7.87
N GLU A 24 -4.07 9.64 7.04
CA GLU A 24 -4.42 9.13 5.73
C GLU A 24 -4.88 7.67 5.83
N PHE A 25 -5.46 7.14 4.76
CA PHE A 25 -5.96 5.77 4.72
C PHE A 25 -5.33 4.99 3.58
N VAL A 26 -5.15 3.70 3.82
CA VAL A 26 -4.61 2.75 2.84
C VAL A 26 -5.71 1.78 2.43
N VAL A 27 -5.91 1.63 1.12
CA VAL A 27 -6.89 0.72 0.52
C VAL A 27 -6.17 -0.46 -0.10
N PHE A 28 -6.63 -1.67 0.21
CA PHE A 28 -6.21 -2.91 -0.46
C PHE A 28 -7.32 -3.35 -1.41
N ASP A 29 -7.03 -3.39 -2.71
CA ASP A 29 -7.99 -3.82 -3.72
C ASP A 29 -7.80 -5.30 -4.04
N PHE A 30 -8.63 -6.14 -3.43
CA PHE A 30 -8.62 -7.59 -3.66
C PHE A 30 -9.15 -8.00 -5.04
N THR A 31 -9.72 -7.08 -5.81
CA THR A 31 -10.19 -7.36 -7.19
C THR A 31 -9.07 -7.21 -8.22
N LYS A 32 -7.94 -6.60 -7.83
CA LYS A 32 -6.78 -6.41 -8.71
C LYS A 32 -5.72 -7.49 -8.45
N PRO A 33 -5.02 -7.94 -9.50
CA PRO A 33 -3.82 -8.73 -9.35
C PRO A 33 -2.79 -8.03 -8.44
N VAL A 34 -2.05 -8.81 -7.66
CA VAL A 34 -1.05 -8.31 -6.69
C VAL A 34 0.04 -7.45 -7.34
N ASP A 35 0.43 -7.81 -8.56
CA ASP A 35 1.41 -7.12 -9.39
C ASP A 35 0.87 -5.84 -10.03
N ASN A 36 -0.43 -5.57 -9.87
CA ASN A 36 -1.03 -4.33 -10.32
C ASN A 36 -0.62 -3.16 -9.39
N PRO A 37 -0.11 -2.04 -9.93
CA PRO A 37 0.22 -0.86 -9.12
C PRO A 37 -0.95 -0.30 -8.29
N LEU A 38 -2.20 -0.60 -8.68
CA LEU A 38 -3.42 -0.16 -7.98
C LEU A 38 -3.91 -1.15 -6.92
N ALA A 39 -3.20 -2.24 -6.68
CA ALA A 39 -3.58 -3.24 -5.67
C ALA A 39 -3.47 -2.70 -4.23
N ILE A 40 -2.53 -1.78 -3.98
CA ILE A 40 -2.46 -0.98 -2.76
C ILE A 40 -2.50 0.50 -3.13
N ARG A 41 -3.38 1.26 -2.49
CA ARG A 41 -3.57 2.69 -2.76
C ARG A 41 -3.57 3.52 -1.48
N LEU A 42 -3.04 4.73 -1.57
CA LEU A 42 -3.33 5.82 -0.64
C LEU A 42 -4.56 6.54 -1.19
N GLY A 43 -5.70 6.43 -0.53
CA GLY A 43 -6.94 6.91 -1.17
C GLY A 43 -7.55 5.93 -2.18
N TRP A 44 -8.54 6.41 -2.94
CA TRP A 44 -9.18 5.63 -4.01
C TRP A 44 -8.41 5.65 -5.33
N ASP A 45 -7.63 6.71 -5.58
CA ASP A 45 -7.09 7.02 -6.90
C ASP A 45 -5.56 7.04 -6.98
N ALA A 46 -4.84 7.08 -5.85
CA ALA A 46 -3.38 7.14 -5.84
C ALA A 46 -2.76 5.78 -5.43
N PRO A 47 -1.94 5.15 -6.29
CA PRO A 47 -1.09 4.03 -5.88
C PRO A 47 -0.27 4.37 -4.63
N LEU A 48 -0.12 3.42 -3.72
CA LEU A 48 0.82 3.57 -2.62
C LEU A 48 2.25 3.38 -3.16
N ALA A 49 3.05 4.45 -3.18
CA ALA A 49 4.46 4.36 -3.58
C ALA A 49 5.25 3.56 -2.53
N LEU A 50 5.92 2.48 -2.95
CA LEU A 50 6.70 1.60 -2.08
C LEU A 50 8.22 1.83 -2.22
N ASP A 51 8.57 2.68 -3.17
CA ASP A 51 9.88 3.02 -3.67
C ASP A 51 10.32 4.40 -3.15
N GLU A 52 10.64 4.46 -1.85
CA GLU A 52 11.57 5.45 -1.26
C GLU A 52 12.96 4.85 -1.02
#